data_AF-A0A6C2UPY9-F1
#
_entry.id   AF-A0A6C2UPY9-F1
#
_cell.length_a   1.000
_cell.length_b   1.000
_cell.length_c   1.000
_cell.angle_alpha   90.00
_cell.angle_beta   90.00
_cell.angle_gamma   90.00
#
_symmetry.space_group_name_H-M   'P 1'
#
loop_
_entity.id
_entity.type
_entity.pdbx_description
1 polymer ?
#
loop_
_entity_poly.entity_id
_entity_poly.type
_entity_poly.pdbx_seq_one_letter_code
_entity_poly.pdbx_strand_id
1 'polypeptide(L)'
;MKWENTELGKLPVKSWCERVEEGALEQAANLANHPKVFRHVALMPDCHVGYGMPIGGVAAFTDAVIPNAVGVDIGCGMCAVQTGLPAAKSSNAWKR
;
A
#
# COMPACT_ATOMS: atom_id res chain seq x y z
N MET A 1 -0.96 -1.30 -14.32
CA MET A 1 -1.92 -0.25 -13.95
C MET A 1 -3.23 -0.55 -14.65
N LYS A 2 -4.34 -0.58 -13.92
CA LYS A 2 -5.70 -0.86 -14.41
C LYS A 2 -6.43 0.42 -14.79
N TRP A 3 -6.28 1.50 -14.02
CA TRP A 3 -6.82 2.81 -14.33
C TRP A 3 -5.99 3.93 -13.70
N GLU A 4 -6.19 5.15 -14.22
CA GLU A 4 -5.68 6.40 -13.69
C GLU A 4 -6.82 7.40 -13.62
N ASN A 5 -6.90 8.16 -12.53
CA ASN A 5 -7.92 9.17 -12.32
C ASN A 5 -7.26 10.50 -11.90
N THR A 6 -7.42 11.51 -12.75
CA THR A 6 -6.88 12.87 -12.56
C THR A 6 -7.88 13.84 -11.93
N GLU A 7 -9.09 13.37 -11.62
CA GLU A 7 -10.21 14.18 -11.12
C GLU A 7 -10.48 13.97 -9.61
N LEU A 8 -9.93 12.92 -9.01
CA LEU A 8 -10.07 12.65 -7.56
C LEU A 8 -9.35 13.67 -6.66
N GLY A 9 -8.35 14.38 -7.19
CA GLY A 9 -7.60 15.36 -6.42
C GLY A 9 -6.63 16.16 -7.28
N LYS A 10 -5.82 17.01 -6.62
CA LYS A 10 -4.84 17.88 -7.29
C LYS A 10 -3.78 17.10 -8.08
N LEU A 11 -3.46 15.87 -7.65
CA LEU A 11 -2.54 14.97 -8.33
C LEU A 11 -3.26 13.68 -8.72
N PRO A 12 -2.80 13.00 -9.79
CA PRO A 12 -3.42 11.75 -10.24
C PRO A 12 -3.34 10.63 -9.20
N VAL A 13 -4.40 9.83 -9.14
CA VAL A 13 -4.44 8.53 -8.46
C VAL A 13 -4.32 7.44 -9.52
N LYS A 14 -3.34 6.55 -9.37
CA LYS A 14 -3.10 5.41 -10.26
C LYS A 14 -3.40 4.12 -9.52
N SER A 15 -4.12 3.19 -10.15
CA SER A 15 -4.54 1.96 -9.48
C SER A 15 -4.12 0.72 -10.25
N TRP A 16 -3.71 -0.31 -9.52
CA TRP A 16 -3.57 -1.67 -10.01
C TRP A 16 -4.73 -2.59 -9.57
N CYS A 17 -5.68 -2.09 -8.79
CA CYS A 17 -6.95 -2.76 -8.52
C CYS A 17 -7.95 -2.51 -9.65
N GLU A 18 -8.78 -3.49 -9.96
CA GLU A 18 -9.93 -3.29 -10.86
C GLU A 18 -11.02 -2.46 -10.19
N ARG A 19 -11.30 -2.76 -8.92
CA ARG A 19 -12.24 -2.04 -8.06
C ARG A 19 -11.54 -1.72 -6.75
N VAL A 20 -11.79 -0.52 -6.24
CA VAL A 20 -11.30 -0.06 -4.94
C VAL A 20 -12.53 0.23 -4.10
N GLU A 21 -12.51 -0.14 -2.82
CA GLU A 21 -13.59 0.21 -1.92
C GLU A 21 -13.67 1.72 -1.67
N GLU A 22 -14.85 2.20 -1.35
CA GLU A 22 -15.13 3.64 -1.25
C GLU A 22 -14.21 4.35 -0.24
N GLY A 23 -14.08 3.82 0.97
CA GLY A 23 -13.23 4.44 1.99
C GLY A 23 -11.74 4.47 1.62
N ALA A 24 -11.23 3.46 0.89
CA ALA A 24 -9.84 3.47 0.41
C ALA A 24 -9.66 4.51 -0.71
N LEU A 25 -10.67 4.67 -1.57
CA LEU A 25 -10.66 5.68 -2.62
C LEU A 25 -10.72 7.10 -2.05
N GLU A 26 -11.51 7.33 -1.00
CA GLU A 26 -11.55 8.60 -0.26
C GLU A 26 -10.20 8.93 0.37
N GLN A 27 -9.55 7.94 1.01
CA GLN A 27 -8.20 8.11 1.57
C GLN A 27 -7.18 8.45 0.48
N ALA A 28 -7.26 7.78 -0.68
CA ALA A 28 -6.41 8.09 -1.83
C ALA A 28 -6.63 9.52 -2.36
N ALA A 29 -7.89 9.96 -2.44
CA ALA A 29 -8.25 11.33 -2.85
C ALA A 29 -7.73 12.37 -1.84
N ASN A 30 -7.81 12.09 -0.54
CA ASN A 30 -7.25 12.95 0.50
C ASN A 30 -5.74 13.09 0.37
N LEU A 31 -5.02 11.98 0.15
CA LEU A 31 -3.58 11.97 -0.09
C LEU A 31 -3.21 12.73 -1.37
N ALA A 32 -3.97 12.55 -2.45
CA ALA A 32 -3.77 13.25 -3.73
C ALA A 32 -3.96 14.77 -3.63
N ASN A 33 -4.67 15.24 -2.60
CA ASN A 33 -4.87 16.66 -2.30
C ASN A 33 -3.88 17.21 -1.26
N HIS A 34 -3.04 16.36 -0.66
CA HIS A 34 -2.10 16.77 0.39
C HIS A 34 -1.07 17.77 -0.17
N PRO A 35 -0.79 18.89 0.52
CA PRO A 35 0.06 19.96 -0.02
C PRO A 35 1.51 19.55 -0.29
N LYS A 36 1.96 18.43 0.27
CA LYS A 36 3.32 17.92 0.15
C LYS A 36 3.44 16.63 -0.68
N VAL A 37 2.33 16.08 -1.20
CA VAL A 37 2.41 14.85 -2.01
C VAL A 37 3.12 15.13 -3.33
N PHE A 38 3.95 14.19 -3.78
CA PHE A 38 4.79 14.33 -4.96
C PHE A 38 4.26 13.49 -6.12
N ARG A 39 3.88 14.20 -7.20
CA ARG A 39 3.41 13.70 -8.52
C ARG A 39 2.15 12.85 -8.58
N HIS A 40 1.94 11.85 -7.71
CA HIS A 40 0.77 10.96 -7.76
C HIS A 40 0.64 10.12 -6.48
N VAL A 41 -0.53 9.50 -6.31
CA VAL A 41 -0.78 8.41 -5.36
C VAL A 41 -0.97 7.11 -6.14
N ALA A 42 -0.38 6.00 -5.70
CA ALA A 42 -0.54 4.70 -6.33
C ALA A 42 -1.22 3.70 -5.38
N LEU A 43 -2.15 2.90 -5.90
CA LEU A 43 -2.86 1.84 -5.17
C LEU A 43 -2.43 0.48 -5.71
N MET A 44 -1.86 -0.35 -4.83
CA MET A 44 -1.41 -1.71 -5.14
C MET A 44 -2.60 -2.68 -5.20
N PRO A 45 -2.46 -3.86 -5.83
CA PRO A 45 -3.57 -4.81 -6.04
C PRO A 45 -4.29 -5.30 -4.78
N ASP A 46 -3.67 -5.18 -3.61
CA ASP A 46 -4.17 -5.55 -2.29
C ASP A 46 -4.75 -4.36 -1.51
N CYS A 47 -4.97 -3.22 -2.20
CA CYS A 47 -5.41 -1.98 -1.58
C CYS A 47 -6.75 -2.13 -0.85
N HIS A 48 -6.78 -1.65 0.40
CA HIS A 48 -7.99 -1.53 1.22
C HIS A 48 -7.85 -0.40 2.25
N VAL A 49 -8.93 -0.11 2.96
CA VAL A 49 -9.11 0.98 3.92
C VAL A 49 -8.08 0.79 5.03
N GLY A 50 -7.26 1.82 5.21
CA GLY A 50 -6.34 1.93 6.33
C GLY A 50 -6.78 3.06 7.26
N TYR A 51 -5.79 3.77 7.81
CA TYR A 51 -6.00 4.92 8.69
C TYR A 51 -5.35 6.17 8.10
N GLY A 52 -6.14 6.97 7.37
CA GLY A 52 -5.69 8.17 6.66
C GLY A 52 -4.97 7.90 5.33
N MET A 53 -4.28 6.75 5.22
CA MET A 53 -3.74 6.21 3.99
C MET A 53 -4.27 4.78 3.78
N PRO A 54 -4.61 4.37 2.54
CA PRO A 54 -4.97 2.98 2.28
C PRO A 54 -3.81 2.04 2.57
N ILE A 55 -4.10 0.87 3.14
CA ILE A 55 -3.15 -0.24 3.12
C ILE A 55 -2.96 -0.63 1.65
N GLY A 56 -1.72 -0.94 1.25
CA GLY A 56 -1.37 -1.11 -0.16
C GLY A 56 -1.28 0.21 -0.94
N GLY A 57 -1.33 1.37 -0.28
CA GLY A 57 -1.04 2.66 -0.91
C GLY A 57 0.46 2.94 -1.04
N VAL A 58 0.84 3.75 -2.03
CA VAL A 58 2.18 4.33 -2.17
C VAL A 58 2.03 5.81 -2.50
N ALA A 59 2.69 6.66 -1.71
CA ALA A 59 2.76 8.10 -1.94
C ALA A 59 4.15 8.61 -1.52
N ALA A 60 4.73 9.47 -2.35
CA ALA A 60 5.96 10.19 -2.01
C ALA A 60 5.60 11.59 -1.49
N PHE A 61 6.34 12.09 -0.51
CA PHE A 61 6.14 13.44 0.04
C PHE A 61 7.43 14.24 0.04
N THR A 62 7.34 15.53 -0.30
CA THR A 62 8.46 16.47 -0.23
C THR A 62 8.41 17.22 1.09
N ASP A 63 9.51 17.22 1.86
CA ASP A 63 9.65 17.90 3.16
C ASP A 63 8.58 17.53 4.19
N ALA A 64 8.07 16.29 4.16
CA ALA A 64 7.09 15.81 5.12
C ALA A 64 7.23 14.30 5.38
N VAL A 65 6.95 13.92 6.62
CA VAL A 65 6.78 12.52 7.04
C VAL A 65 5.39 12.41 7.63
N ILE A 66 4.62 11.40 7.19
CA ILE A 66 3.27 11.14 7.70
C ILE A 66 3.31 9.78 8.42
N PRO A 67 3.34 9.73 9.76
CA PRO A 67 3.45 8.46 10.50
C PRO A 67 2.36 7.45 10.13
N ASN A 68 1.12 7.91 9.98
CA ASN A 68 -0.01 7.05 9.60
C ASN A 68 0.10 6.49 8.17
N ALA A 69 0.91 7.10 7.29
CA ALA A 69 1.22 6.57 5.96
C ALA A 69 2.22 5.41 6.00
N VAL A 70 2.97 5.27 7.11
CA VAL A 70 3.87 4.12 7.36
C VAL A 70 3.08 2.96 7.96
N GLY A 71 2.16 3.26 8.87
CA GLY A 71 1.36 2.28 9.61
C GLY A 71 1.72 2.25 11.10
N VAL A 72 0.83 1.65 11.91
CA VAL A 72 1.01 1.56 13.37
C VAL A 72 2.08 0.54 13.75
N ASP A 73 2.18 -0.56 12.99
CA ASP A 73 3.22 -1.58 13.13
C ASP A 73 4.43 -1.24 12.25
N ILE A 74 5.28 -0.32 12.74
CA ILE A 74 6.43 0.17 12.00
C ILE A 74 7.50 -0.94 11.93
N GLY A 75 7.93 -1.25 10.70
CA GLY A 75 8.87 -2.34 10.45
C GLY A 75 8.20 -3.69 10.21
N CYS A 76 6.86 -3.73 10.16
CA CYS A 76 6.13 -4.88 9.65
C CYS A 76 6.67 -5.26 8.27
N GLY A 77 7.03 -6.53 8.10
CA GLY A 77 7.67 -7.03 6.90
C GLY A 77 8.04 -8.49 7.01
N MET A 78 8.59 -9.04 5.94
CA MET A 78 8.94 -10.45 5.84
C MET A 78 10.45 -10.62 5.65
N CYS A 79 11.03 -11.62 6.30
CA CYS A 79 12.38 -12.10 6.02
C CYS A 79 12.27 -13.55 5.56
N ALA A 80 12.89 -13.86 4.41
CA ALA A 80 13.00 -15.22 3.90
C ALA A 80 14.46 -15.62 3.85
N VAL A 81 14.80 -16.76 4.47
CA VAL A 81 16.15 -17.32 4.47
C VAL A 81 16.15 -18.65 3.74
N GLN A 82 16.93 -18.74 2.67
CA GLN A 82 17.09 -19.98 1.93
C GLN A 82 17.94 -20.96 2.74
N THR A 83 17.49 -22.22 2.82
CA THR A 83 18.24 -23.31 3.44
C THR A 83 18.71 -24.31 2.38
N GLY A 84 19.68 -25.15 2.75
CA GLY A 84 20.08 -26.30 1.92
C GLY A 84 19.17 -27.52 2.04
N LEU A 85 18.06 -27.43 2.78
CA LEU A 85 17.16 -28.55 3.02
C LEU A 85 16.13 -28.67 1.88
N PRO A 86 16.03 -29.84 1.20
CA PRO A 86 14.97 -30.07 0.22
C PRO A 86 13.60 -30.02 0.88
N ALA A 87 12.59 -29.49 0.17
CA ALA A 87 11.21 -29.40 0.67
C ALA A 87 10.65 -30.76 1.15
N ALA A 88 11.00 -31.86 0.48
CA ALA A 88 10.60 -33.21 0.89
C ALA A 88 11.09 -33.61 2.30
N LYS A 89 12.12 -32.95 2.82
CA LYS A 89 12.69 -33.19 4.15
C LYS A 89 12.24 -32.17 5.21
N SER A 90 11.47 -31.14 4.85
CA SER A 90 10.83 -30.31 5.87
C SER A 90 9.69 -31.11 6.50
N SER A 91 9.90 -31.63 7.71
CA SER A 91 8.87 -32.36 8.46
C SER A 91 7.60 -31.52 8.59
N ASN A 92 6.42 -32.16 8.50
CA ASN A 92 5.08 -31.56 8.73
C ASN A 92 4.85 -31.08 10.19
N ALA A 93 5.88 -30.60 10.89
CA ALA A 93 5.83 -30.21 12.29
C ALA A 93 4.84 -29.06 12.58
N TRP A 94 4.37 -28.36 11.55
CA TRP A 94 3.37 -27.30 11.63
C TRP A 94 1.91 -27.79 11.54
N LYS A 95 1.65 -29.07 11.23
CA LYS A 95 0.30 -29.67 11.14
C LYS A 95 -0.22 -30.15 12.51
N ARG A 96 -0.11 -29.32 13.55
CA ARG A 96 -0.78 -29.55 14.85
C ARG A 96 -1.97 -28.62 14.99
#